data_AF-A0A8T0S0E9-F1
#
_entry.id   AF-A0A8T0S0E9-F1
#
_cell.length_a   1.000
_cell.length_b   1.000
_cell.length_c   1.000
_cell.angle_alpha   90.00
_cell.angle_beta   90.00
_cell.angle_gamma   90.00
#
_symmetry.space_group_name_H-M   'P 1'
#
loop_
_entity.id
_entity.type
_entity.pdbx_description
1 polymer ?
#
loop_
_entity_poly.entity_id
_entity_poly.type
_entity_poly.pdbx_seq_one_letter_code
_entity_poly.pdbx_strand_id
1 'polypeptide(L)' 'MNRTIIVRRNYLHFVKKYQWYEKRHSNIPSLISPCFRVKEGDHVIIGQCRPLSKTVKFNVVKVIPAGSIGGSGGKAFTAA' A
#
# COMPACT_ATOMS: atom_id res chain seq x y z
N MET A 1 6.86 -2.14 -15.13
CA MET A 1 5.43 -2.15 -14.77
C MET A 1 4.80 -0.86 -15.26
N ASN A 2 3.96 -0.89 -16.29
CA ASN A 2 3.25 0.31 -16.75
C ASN A 2 1.90 0.39 -16.03
N ARG A 3 1.59 1.53 -15.40
CA ARG A 3 0.36 1.76 -14.63
C ARG A 3 0.09 0.76 -13.48
N THR A 4 1.09 0.02 -13.00
CA THR A 4 0.93 -0.83 -11.81
C THR A 4 1.81 -0.27 -10.70
N ILE A 5 1.24 -0.12 -9.52
CA ILE A 5 1.93 0.35 -8.32
C ILE A 5 1.96 -0.76 -7.26
N ILE A 6 2.97 -0.72 -6.40
CA ILE A 6 3.08 -1.62 -5.24
C ILE A 6 2.65 -0.82 -4.02
N VAL A 7 1.55 -1.23 -3.40
CA VAL A 7 1.07 -0.64 -2.15
C VAL A 7 1.58 -1.49 -1.00
N ARG A 8 2.30 -0.86 -0.06
CA ARG A 8 2.74 -1.53 1.16
C ARG A 8 1.69 -1.36 2.24
N ARG A 9 1.12 -2.46 2.72
CA ARG A 9 0.20 -2.49 3.86
C ARG A 9 1.00 -2.83 5.12
N ASN A 10 1.26 -1.83 5.95
CA ASN A 10 1.88 -2.02 7.26
C ASN A 10 0.80 -2.41 8.29
N TYR A 11 1.10 -3.36 9.17
CA TYR A 11 0.22 -3.74 10.27
C TYR A 11 1.01 -4.31 11.47
N LEU A 12 0.39 -4.29 12.64
CA LEU A 12 0.93 -4.91 13.85
C LEU A 12 0.34 -6.32 14.01
N HIS A 13 1.20 -7.31 14.16
CA HIS A 13 0.79 -8.70 14.41
C HIS A 13 1.02 -9.05 15.89
N PHE A 14 -0.04 -9.39 16.60
CA PHE A 14 0.04 -9.76 18.01
C PHE A 14 0.55 -11.20 18.20
N VAL A 15 1.64 -11.37 18.93
CA VAL A 15 2.24 -12.67 19.24
C VAL A 15 1.76 -13.13 20.62
N LYS A 16 0.79 -14.05 20.64
CA LYS A 16 0.14 -14.54 21.87
C LYS A 16 1.12 -15.06 22.94
N LYS A 17 2.19 -15.74 22.53
CA LYS A 17 3.19 -16.32 23.43
C LYS A 17 3.89 -15.26 24.31
N TYR A 18 4.17 -14.09 23.75
CA TYR A 18 4.94 -13.03 24.41
C TYR A 18 4.10 -11.81 24.76
N GLN A 19 2.80 -11.82 24.41
CA GLN A 19 1.88 -10.69 24.54
C GLN A 19 2.39 -9.38 23.92
N TRP A 20 3.22 -9.47 22.86
CA TRP A 20 3.83 -8.33 22.18
C TRP A 20 3.34 -8.19 20.74
N TYR A 21 3.47 -6.99 20.18
CA TYR A 21 3.19 -6.71 18.77
C TYR A 21 4.48 -6.70 17.94
N GLU A 22 4.46 -7.41 16.83
CA GLU A 22 5.51 -7.41 15.82
C GLU A 22 5.09 -6.54 14.63
N LYS A 23 6.01 -5.72 14.11
CA LYS A 23 5.78 -4.96 12.87
C LYS A 23 5.87 -5.88 11.67
N ARG A 24 4.77 -6.04 10.93
CA ARG A 24 4.73 -6.78 9.66
C ARG A 24 4.24 -5.91 8.52
N HIS A 25 4.51 -6.35 7.30
CA HIS A 25 4.00 -5.69 6.11
C HIS A 25 3.71 -6.71 5.02
N SER A 26 2.75 -6.38 4.15
CA SER A 26 2.48 -7.11 2.92
C SER A 26 2.46 -6.15 1.73
N ASN A 27 2.97 -6.61 0.60
CA ASN A 27 2.99 -5.83 -0.64
C ASN A 27 1.84 -6.27 -1.52
N ILE A 28 0.97 -5.32 -1.87
CA ILE A 28 -0.21 -5.55 -2.69
C ILE A 28 0.00 -4.85 -4.04
N PRO A 29 0.12 -5.60 -5.14
CA PRO A 29 0.18 -5.00 -6.47
C PRO A 29 -1.22 -4.53 -6.88
N SER A 30 -1.31 -3.26 -7.30
CA SER A 30 -2.55 -2.65 -7.74
C SER A 30 -2.39 -1.93 -9.08
N LEU A 31 -3.44 -1.96 -9.90
CA LEU A 31 -3.50 -1.17 -11.12
C LEU A 31 -3.87 0.27 -10.77
N ILE A 32 -3.25 1.23 -11.44
CA ILE A 32 -3.61 2.64 -11.38
C ILE A 32 -4.32 3.06 -12.67
N SER A 33 -5.46 3.71 -12.51
CA SER A 33 -6.11 4.40 -13.64
C SER A 33 -5.29 5.64 -14.02
N PRO A 34 -5.18 6.00 -15.31
CA PRO A 34 -4.45 7.20 -15.76
C PRO A 34 -5.01 8.52 -15.18
N CYS A 35 -6.22 8.50 -14.61
CA CYS A 35 -6.81 9.65 -13.92
C CYS A 35 -6.06 10.05 -12.64
N PHE A 36 -5.34 9.12 -12.01
CA PHE A 36 -4.67 9.37 -10.74
C PHE A 36 -3.19 9.70 -10.94
N ARG A 37 -2.76 10.87 -10.44
CA ARG A 37 -1.35 11.27 -10.36
C ARG A 37 -0.82 10.94 -8.97
N VAL A 38 -0.19 9.78 -8.83
CA VAL A 38 0.36 9.29 -7.55
C VAL A 38 1.86 9.52 -7.50
N LYS A 39 2.34 9.96 -6.34
CA LYS A 39 3.76 10.07 -6.00
C LYS A 39 4.11 9.04 -4.92
N GLU A 40 5.40 8.82 -4.73
CA GLU A 40 5.89 7.97 -3.64
C GLU A 40 5.47 8.55 -2.29
N GLY A 41 4.96 7.70 -1.39
CA GLY A 41 4.51 8.10 -0.06
C GLY A 41 3.04 8.51 0.04
N ASP A 42 2.33 8.64 -1.09
CA ASP A 42 0.89 8.90 -1.06
C ASP A 42 0.12 7.73 -0.44
N HIS A 43 -0.92 8.06 0.32
CA HIS A 43 -1.84 7.08 0.86
C HIS A 43 -2.88 6.72 -0.18
N VAL A 44 -3.07 5.44 -0.43
CA VAL A 44 -3.97 4.97 -1.49
C VAL A 44 -4.99 4.02 -0.92
N ILE A 45 -6.27 4.28 -1.22
CA ILE A 45 -7.35 3.34 -0.96
C ILE A 45 -7.47 2.42 -2.17
N ILE A 46 -7.25 1.14 -1.93
CA ILE A 46 -7.36 0.07 -2.92
C ILE A 46 -8.65 -0.73 -2.73
N GLY A 47 -9.29 -1.07 -3.84
CA GLY A 47 -10.46 -1.95 -3.89
C GLY A 47 -10.10 -3.28 -4.54
N GLN A 48 -10.67 -4.38 -4.03
CA GLN A 48 -10.59 -5.67 -4.69
C GLN A 48 -11.37 -5.63 -6.01
N CYS A 49 -10.80 -6.18 -7.08
CA CYS A 49 -11.44 -6.25 -8.38
C CYS A 49 -11.29 -7.65 -9.00
N ARG A 50 -11.78 -7.83 -10.24
CA ARG A 50 -11.47 -9.05 -11.02
C ARG A 50 -9.95 -9.20 -11.18
N PRO A 51 -9.39 -10.42 -11.27
CA PRO A 51 -8.00 -10.60 -11.62
C PRO A 51 -7.70 -9.96 -12.99
N LEU A 52 -6.78 -9.00 -13.02
CA LEU A 52 -6.39 -8.28 -14.24
C LEU A 52 -5.12 -8.87 -14.86
N SER A 53 -4.27 -9.47 -14.03
CA SER A 53 -3.06 -10.18 -14.43
C SER A 53 -2.74 -11.27 -13.40
N LYS A 54 -1.61 -11.97 -13.56
CA LYS A 54 -1.14 -13.02 -12.63
C LYS A 54 -1.11 -12.53 -11.18
N THR A 55 -0.60 -11.32 -10.97
CA THR A 55 -0.42 -10.73 -9.64
C THR A 55 -1.41 -9.62 -9.32
N VAL A 56 -1.86 -8.86 -10.31
CA VAL A 56 -2.71 -7.68 -10.11
C VAL A 56 -4.18 -8.09 -9.95
N LYS A 57 -4.70 -7.94 -8.73
CA LYS A 57 -6.09 -8.25 -8.34
C LYS A 57 -6.79 -7.08 -7.64
N PHE A 58 -6.13 -5.93 -7.57
CA PHE A 58 -6.61 -4.72 -6.90
C PHE A 58 -6.51 -3.52 -7.84
N ASN A 59 -7.41 -2.56 -7.66
CA ASN A 59 -7.39 -1.27 -8.35
C ASN A 59 -7.41 -0.13 -7.33
N VAL A 60 -6.77 0.97 -7.68
CA VAL A 60 -6.78 2.21 -6.91
C VAL A 60 -8.12 2.91 -7.08
N VAL A 61 -8.78 3.22 -5.97
CA VAL A 61 -10.09 3.89 -5.95
C VAL A 61 -9.95 5.37 -5.57
N LYS A 62 -9.10 5.67 -4.58
CA LYS A 62 -8.88 7.03 -4.10
C LYS A 62 -7.43 7.23 -3.71
N VAL A 63 -6.89 8.40 -4.03
CA VAL A 63 -5.58 8.85 -3.59
C VAL A 63 -5.78 9.93 -2.54
N ILE A 64 -5.09 9.77 -1.41
CA ILE A 64 -5.00 10.76 -0.34
C ILE A 64 -3.56 11.28 -0.40
N PRO A 65 -3.36 12.53 -0.86
CA PRO A 65 -2.01 13.09 -0.96
C PRO A 65 -1.43 13.19 0.44
N ALA A 66 -0.32 12.51 0.68
CA ALA A 66 0.46 12.76 1.87
C ALA A 66 1.29 14.01 1.59
N GLY A 67 1.13 15.07 2.39
CA GLY A 67 2.09 16.19 2.36
C GLY A 67 3.52 15.65 2.45
N SER A 68 4.51 16.38 1.94
CA SER A 68 5.89 15.90 1.78
C SER A 68 6.51 15.38 3.08
N ILE A 69 6.32 14.09 3.36
CA ILE A 69 7.01 13.37 4.43
C ILE A 69 8.39 13.08 3.85
N GLY A 70 9.40 13.88 4.26
CA GLY A 70 10.81 13.74 3.87
C GLY A 70 11.50 12.47 4.38
N GLY A 71 10.74 11.39 4.60
CA GLY A 71 11.24 10.09 5.01
C GLY A 71 11.38 9.18 3.80
N SER A 72 12.61 8.76 3.50
CA SER A 72 12.97 7.80 2.45
C SER A 72 11.92 6.69 2.30
N GLY A 73 11.31 6.57 1.11
CA GLY A 73 10.09 5.79 0.80
C GLY A 73 10.09 4.29 1.11
N GLY A 74 11.20 3.74 1.62
CA GLY A 74 11.31 2.36 2.08
C GLY A 74 11.09 2.14 3.59
N LYS A 75 11.11 3.19 4.41
CA LYS A 75 11.15 3.07 5.90
C LYS A 75 9.93 3.64 6.63
N ALA A 76 8.94 4.19 5.92
CA ALA A 76 7.76 4.75 6.54
C ALA A 76 6.83 3.65 7.09
N PHE A 77 6.62 3.64 8.40
CA PHE A 77 5.59 2.84 9.06
C PHE A 77 4.43 3.76 9.43
N THR A 78 3.36 3.67 8.66
CA THR A 78 2.09 4.31 8.95
C THR A 78 1.17 3.24 9.55
N ALA A 79 0.82 3.43 10.82
CA ALA A 79 -0.23 2.64 11.44
C ALA A 79 -1.55 3.08 10.80
N ALA A 80 -2.25 2.13 10.17
CA ALA A 80 -3.66 2.30 9.84
C ALA A 80 -4.50 2.19 11.12
#